data_AF-A0AAN8H782-F1
#
_entry.id   AF-A0AAN8H782-F1
#
_cell.length_a   1.000
_cell.length_b   1.000
_cell.length_c   1.000
_cell.angle_alpha   90.00
_cell.angle_beta   90.00
_cell.angle_gamma   90.00
#
_symmetry.space_group_name_H-M   'P 1'
#
loop_
_entity.id
_entity.type
_entity.pdbx_description
1 polymer ?
#
loop_
_entity_poly.entity_id
_entity_poly.type
_entity_poly.pdbx_seq_one_letter_code
_entity_poly.pdbx_strand_id
1 'polypeptide(L)'
;MEARFSSEVASIVEVAIQAAVSVFRDVWAKEAPNSQWEEAKSGEILEIEKCLVLQIHKVFTEYSSELFEENEALRAKVEQLEDVLQKKAGHLERELEARVGQLGKEMEELEQELKSISDVGSKTPGGPTLLLVQDASLIGAPVVSVSSSPAAPLVAVKEPSSTPPPVSAVSSTAAPVAVSDPAPVVSAGGPPRSTVGGGQPSGPPAPCTTYDCL
;
A
#
# COMPACT_ATOMS: atom_id res chain seq x y z
N MET A 1 -12.65 -12.81 -5.15
CA MET A 1 -13.91 -12.36 -5.78
C MET A 1 -13.87 -12.55 -7.30
N GLU A 2 -12.81 -12.15 -7.98
CA GLU A 2 -12.71 -12.27 -9.45
C GLU A 2 -12.83 -13.71 -9.99
N ALA A 3 -12.06 -14.66 -9.44
CA ALA A 3 -12.07 -16.04 -9.95
C ALA A 3 -13.45 -16.73 -9.89
N ARG A 4 -14.26 -16.44 -8.86
CA ARG A 4 -15.63 -16.97 -8.74
C ARG A 4 -16.54 -16.39 -9.82
N PHE A 5 -16.47 -15.07 -10.05
CA PHE A 5 -17.20 -14.41 -11.12
C PHE A 5 -16.84 -15.00 -12.49
N SER A 6 -15.55 -15.14 -12.78
CA SER A 6 -15.08 -15.74 -14.04
C SER A 6 -15.58 -17.18 -14.21
N SER A 7 -15.54 -17.99 -13.15
CA SER A 7 -16.04 -19.37 -13.21
C SER A 7 -17.55 -19.46 -13.43
N GLU A 8 -18.32 -18.55 -12.82
CA GLU A 8 -19.78 -18.54 -12.91
C GLU A 8 -20.25 -18.08 -14.29
N VAL A 9 -19.65 -17.01 -14.83
CA VAL A 9 -19.91 -16.56 -16.21
C VAL A 9 -19.52 -17.65 -17.21
N ALA A 10 -18.37 -18.30 -17.02
CA ALA A 10 -17.95 -19.40 -17.89
C ALA A 10 -18.98 -20.55 -17.88
N SER A 11 -19.48 -20.92 -16.69
CA SER A 11 -20.52 -21.95 -16.56
C SER A 11 -21.83 -21.55 -17.25
N ILE A 12 -22.28 -20.30 -17.10
CA ILE A 12 -23.50 -19.79 -17.74
C ILE A 12 -23.37 -19.85 -19.27
N VAL A 13 -22.23 -19.38 -19.80
CA VAL A 13 -21.96 -19.39 -21.24
C VAL A 13 -21.88 -20.82 -21.78
N GLU A 14 -21.22 -21.73 -21.05
CA GLU A 14 -21.14 -23.14 -21.43
C GLU A 14 -22.53 -23.78 -21.55
N VAL A 15 -23.40 -23.57 -20.55
CA VAL A 15 -24.78 -24.08 -20.55
C VAL A 15 -25.57 -23.51 -21.72
N ALA A 16 -25.44 -22.21 -22.01
CA ALA A 16 -26.13 -21.58 -23.14
C ALA A 16 -25.66 -22.15 -24.49
N ILE A 17 -24.35 -22.38 -24.66
CA ILE A 17 -23.80 -23.04 -25.86
C ILE A 17 -24.33 -24.46 -25.97
N GLN A 18 -24.31 -25.24 -24.89
CA GLN A 18 -24.83 -26.62 -24.88
C GLN A 18 -26.32 -26.66 -25.23
N ALA A 19 -27.12 -25.73 -24.70
CA ALA A 19 -28.54 -25.59 -25.01
C ALA A 19 -28.76 -25.25 -26.49
N ALA A 20 -28.04 -24.26 -27.02
CA ALA A 20 -28.13 -23.88 -28.43
C ALA A 20 -27.76 -25.06 -29.34
N VAL A 21 -26.61 -25.72 -29.10
CA VAL A 21 -26.18 -26.91 -29.85
C VAL A 21 -27.21 -28.03 -29.78
N SER A 22 -27.91 -28.19 -28.66
CA SER A 22 -28.98 -29.18 -28.51
C SER A 22 -30.19 -28.86 -29.36
N VAL A 23 -30.64 -27.59 -29.41
CA VAL A 23 -31.68 -27.13 -30.34
C VAL A 23 -31.32 -27.49 -31.78
N PHE A 24 -30.09 -27.21 -32.22
CA PHE A 24 -29.65 -27.57 -33.57
C PHE A 24 -29.63 -29.10 -33.82
N ARG A 25 -29.22 -29.89 -32.83
CA ARG A 25 -29.17 -31.36 -32.95
C ARG A 25 -30.56 -31.99 -33.01
N ASP A 26 -31.46 -31.57 -32.14
CA ASP A 26 -32.84 -32.06 -32.08
C ASP A 26 -33.59 -31.82 -33.39
N VAL A 27 -33.25 -30.70 -34.03
CA VAL A 27 -33.87 -30.24 -35.27
C VAL A 27 -33.24 -30.97 -36.48
N TRP A 28 -31.91 -31.21 -36.48
CA TRP A 28 -31.24 -32.08 -37.47
C TRP A 28 -31.72 -33.54 -37.42
N ALA A 29 -32.10 -34.04 -36.24
CA ALA A 29 -32.58 -35.41 -36.05
C ALA A 29 -34.03 -35.65 -36.54
N LYS A 30 -34.81 -34.59 -36.84
CA LYS A 30 -36.26 -34.68 -37.14
C LYS A 30 -36.68 -34.43 -38.61
N GLU A 31 -35.72 -34.31 -39.53
CA GLU A 31 -35.89 -34.41 -41.02
C GLU A 31 -36.43 -33.17 -41.80
N ALA A 32 -35.93 -33.07 -43.05
CA ALA A 32 -36.16 -32.16 -44.21
C ALA A 32 -36.22 -30.60 -44.03
N PRO A 33 -35.40 -29.81 -44.78
CA PRO A 33 -35.41 -28.35 -44.70
C PRO A 33 -36.70 -27.76 -45.27
N ASN A 34 -37.64 -27.37 -44.41
CA ASN A 34 -38.88 -26.69 -44.76
C ASN A 34 -38.93 -25.30 -44.08
N SER A 35 -39.64 -24.32 -44.64
CA SER A 35 -39.61 -22.92 -44.16
C SER A 35 -40.09 -22.70 -42.72
N GLN A 36 -40.84 -23.66 -42.15
CA GLN A 36 -41.27 -23.66 -40.75
C GLN A 36 -40.10 -23.89 -39.76
N TRP A 37 -38.97 -24.39 -40.27
CA TRP A 37 -37.71 -24.62 -39.56
C TRP A 37 -37.07 -23.35 -38.99
N GLU A 38 -37.03 -22.26 -39.77
CA GLU A 38 -36.30 -21.05 -39.37
C GLU A 38 -37.07 -20.25 -38.31
N GLU A 39 -38.40 -20.32 -38.30
CA GLU A 39 -39.24 -19.54 -37.38
C GLU A 39 -39.30 -20.18 -35.96
N ALA A 40 -39.39 -21.51 -35.86
CA ALA A 40 -39.35 -22.19 -34.56
C ALA A 40 -37.95 -22.13 -33.91
N LYS A 41 -36.91 -22.34 -34.71
CA LYS A 41 -35.50 -22.28 -34.29
C LYS A 41 -35.09 -20.88 -33.84
N SER A 42 -35.53 -19.83 -34.55
CA SER A 42 -35.25 -18.45 -34.13
C SER A 42 -35.90 -18.15 -32.78
N GLY A 43 -37.12 -18.63 -32.52
CA GLY A 43 -37.76 -18.47 -31.20
C GLY A 43 -36.98 -19.09 -30.03
N GLU A 44 -36.58 -20.36 -30.15
CA GLU A 44 -35.84 -21.06 -29.09
C GLU A 44 -34.44 -20.48 -28.87
N ILE A 45 -33.74 -20.13 -29.96
CA ILE A 45 -32.41 -19.51 -29.89
C ILE A 45 -32.48 -18.11 -29.28
N LEU A 46 -33.51 -17.31 -29.62
CA LEU A 46 -33.74 -16.00 -29.01
C LEU A 46 -34.04 -16.11 -27.51
N GLU A 47 -34.79 -17.13 -27.07
CA GLU A 47 -35.03 -17.34 -25.64
C GLU A 47 -33.75 -17.77 -24.90
N ILE A 48 -32.91 -18.59 -25.53
CA ILE A 48 -31.57 -18.92 -25.00
C ILE A 48 -30.70 -17.66 -24.88
N GLU A 49 -30.67 -16.81 -25.90
CA GLU A 49 -29.96 -15.53 -25.88
C GLU A 49 -30.45 -14.63 -24.74
N LYS A 50 -31.77 -14.46 -24.64
CA LYS A 50 -32.39 -13.65 -23.59
C LYS A 50 -32.04 -14.18 -22.19
N CYS A 51 -32.10 -15.50 -22.00
CA CYS A 51 -31.74 -16.13 -20.74
C CYS A 51 -30.26 -15.95 -20.40
N LEU A 52 -29.37 -16.09 -21.39
CA LEU A 52 -27.93 -15.86 -21.24
C LEU A 52 -27.64 -14.43 -20.79
N VAL A 53 -28.23 -13.43 -21.47
CA VAL A 53 -28.04 -12.01 -21.14
C VAL A 53 -28.55 -11.72 -19.72
N LEU A 54 -29.73 -12.22 -19.35
CA LEU A 54 -30.29 -12.03 -18.02
C LEU A 54 -29.41 -12.64 -16.93
N GLN A 55 -28.90 -13.85 -17.13
CA GLN A 55 -28.04 -14.52 -16.16
C GLN A 55 -26.70 -13.81 -16.00
N ILE A 56 -26.04 -13.41 -17.09
CA ILE A 56 -24.79 -12.63 -17.03
C ILE A 56 -25.02 -11.31 -16.31
N HIS A 57 -26.10 -10.59 -16.66
CA HIS A 57 -26.41 -9.31 -16.04
C HIS A 57 -26.67 -9.46 -14.54
N LYS A 58 -27.35 -10.53 -14.12
CA LYS A 58 -27.57 -10.83 -12.71
C LYS A 58 -26.25 -11.01 -11.97
N VAL A 59 -25.38 -11.92 -12.45
CA VAL A 59 -24.08 -12.18 -11.82
C VAL A 59 -23.20 -10.93 -11.82
N PHE A 60 -23.24 -10.12 -12.87
CA PHE A 60 -22.53 -8.85 -12.93
C PHE A 60 -23.05 -7.83 -11.89
N THR A 61 -24.37 -7.75 -11.71
CA THR A 61 -24.98 -6.85 -10.73
C THR A 61 -24.66 -7.26 -9.30
N GLU A 62 -24.69 -8.57 -9.02
CA GLU A 62 -24.32 -9.10 -7.70
C GLU A 62 -22.83 -8.85 -7.41
N TYR A 63 -21.96 -9.12 -8.39
CA TYR A 63 -20.53 -8.85 -8.26
C TYR A 63 -20.22 -7.36 -8.07
N SER A 64 -20.89 -6.48 -8.81
CA SER A 64 -20.67 -5.03 -8.71
C SER A 64 -21.17 -4.47 -7.37
N SER A 65 -22.28 -4.98 -6.84
CA SER A 65 -22.78 -4.62 -5.51
C SER A 65 -21.76 -5.00 -4.43
N GLU A 66 -21.26 -6.23 -4.45
CA GLU A 66 -20.27 -6.69 -3.47
C GLU A 66 -18.97 -5.88 -3.54
N LEU A 67 -18.51 -5.56 -4.75
CA LEU A 67 -17.34 -4.71 -4.95
C LEU A 67 -17.56 -3.30 -4.40
N PHE A 68 -18.75 -2.74 -4.59
CA PHE A 68 -19.10 -1.43 -4.05
C PHE A 68 -19.14 -1.43 -2.53
N GLU A 69 -19.74 -2.45 -1.92
CA GLU A 69 -19.78 -2.64 -0.46
C GLU A 69 -18.36 -2.76 0.13
N GLU A 70 -17.48 -3.55 -0.50
CA GLU A 70 -16.07 -3.65 -0.08
C GLU A 70 -15.35 -2.30 -0.19
N ASN A 71 -15.59 -1.56 -1.28
CA ASN A 71 -14.98 -0.24 -1.46
C ASN A 71 -15.43 0.76 -0.39
N GLU A 72 -16.72 0.80 -0.06
CA GLU A 72 -17.26 1.66 1.00
C GLU A 72 -16.72 1.25 2.38
N ALA A 73 -16.62 -0.05 2.66
CA ALA A 73 -16.00 -0.53 3.89
C ALA A 73 -14.52 -0.11 4.01
N LEU A 74 -13.78 -0.15 2.90
CA LEU A 74 -12.40 0.34 2.86
C LEU A 74 -12.32 1.85 3.06
N ARG A 75 -13.22 2.63 2.45
CA ARG A 75 -13.29 4.09 2.67
C ARG A 75 -13.55 4.44 4.13
N ALA A 76 -14.52 3.80 4.77
CA ALA A 76 -14.80 3.99 6.20
C ALA A 76 -13.59 3.62 7.08
N LYS A 77 -12.86 2.57 6.72
CA LYS A 77 -11.63 2.17 7.44
C LYS A 77 -10.51 3.20 7.26
N VAL A 78 -10.37 3.77 6.06
CA VAL A 78 -9.40 4.85 5.79
C VAL A 78 -9.75 6.07 6.64
N GLU A 79 -11.01 6.51 6.61
CA GLU A 79 -11.49 7.63 7.43
C GLU A 79 -11.20 7.40 8.91
N GLN A 80 -11.50 6.21 9.44
CA GLN A 80 -11.19 5.84 10.83
C GLN A 80 -9.69 5.94 11.13
N LEU A 81 -8.84 5.49 10.21
CA LEU A 81 -7.38 5.53 10.40
C LEU A 81 -6.85 6.96 10.37
N GLU A 82 -7.37 7.81 9.49
CA GLU A 82 -7.07 9.25 9.44
C GLU A 82 -7.47 9.92 10.75
N ASP A 83 -8.64 9.58 11.27
CA ASP A 83 -9.17 10.04 12.55
C ASP A 83 -8.25 9.69 13.73
N VAL A 84 -7.79 8.43 13.78
CA VAL A 84 -6.86 7.95 14.82
C VAL A 84 -5.50 8.63 14.68
N LEU A 85 -5.01 8.80 13.45
CA LEU A 85 -3.75 9.47 13.19
C LEU A 85 -3.80 10.93 13.65
N GLN A 86 -4.85 11.66 13.31
CA GLN A 86 -5.03 13.06 13.71
C GLN A 86 -5.14 13.20 15.23
N LYS A 87 -5.91 12.32 15.89
CA LYS A 87 -6.02 12.30 17.36
C LYS A 87 -4.67 12.03 18.03
N LYS A 88 -3.89 11.08 17.52
CA LYS A 88 -2.55 10.75 18.06
C LYS A 88 -1.56 11.87 17.81
N ALA A 89 -1.53 12.44 16.62
CA ALA A 89 -0.67 13.58 16.29
C ALA A 89 -0.96 14.77 17.21
N GLY A 90 -2.22 15.15 17.37
CA GLY A 90 -2.62 16.24 18.26
C GLY A 90 -2.44 15.93 19.75
N HIS A 91 -2.43 14.65 20.15
CA HIS A 91 -2.07 14.28 21.53
C HIS A 91 -0.57 14.46 21.78
N LEU A 92 0.27 13.96 20.87
CA LEU A 92 1.71 14.08 20.95
C LEU A 92 2.18 15.54 20.91
N GLU A 93 1.55 16.36 20.07
CA GLU A 93 1.84 17.80 20.01
C GLU A 93 1.60 18.49 21.36
N ARG A 94 0.43 18.25 21.97
CA ARG A 94 0.09 18.80 23.30
C ARG A 94 0.99 18.26 24.41
N GLU A 95 1.33 16.98 24.37
CA GLU A 95 2.25 16.38 25.34
C GLU A 95 3.64 17.01 25.23
N LEU A 96 4.13 17.21 24.00
CA LEU A 96 5.40 17.85 23.74
C LEU A 96 5.39 19.30 24.23
N GLU A 97 4.35 20.07 23.92
CA GLU A 97 4.18 21.44 24.39
C GLU A 97 4.19 21.53 25.92
N ALA A 98 3.48 20.62 26.60
CA ALA A 98 3.46 20.57 28.06
C ALA A 98 4.84 20.25 28.65
N ARG A 99 5.54 19.24 28.11
CA ARG A 99 6.88 18.86 28.58
C ARG A 99 7.92 19.95 28.33
N VAL A 100 7.89 20.61 27.18
CA VAL A 100 8.78 21.72 26.85
C VAL A 100 8.49 22.93 27.74
N GLY A 101 7.21 23.27 27.95
CA GLY A 101 6.82 24.36 28.84
C GLY A 101 7.22 24.12 30.29
N GLN A 102 7.09 22.87 30.77
CA GLN A 102 7.55 22.48 32.09
C GLN A 102 9.08 22.58 32.22
N LEU A 103 9.82 22.04 31.26
CA LEU A 103 11.28 22.12 31.22
C LEU A 103 11.78 23.57 31.18
N GLY A 104 11.08 24.45 30.46
CA GLY A 104 11.40 25.88 30.43
C GLY A 104 11.29 26.55 31.80
N LYS A 105 10.26 26.20 32.58
CA LYS A 105 10.10 26.69 33.96
C LYS A 105 11.16 26.14 34.90
N GLU A 106 11.46 24.85 34.82
CA GLU A 106 12.51 24.20 35.60
C GLU A 106 13.88 24.83 35.31
N MET A 107 14.15 25.18 34.06
CA MET A 107 15.38 25.86 33.66
C MET A 107 15.46 27.29 34.22
N GLU A 108 14.35 28.04 34.22
CA GLU A 108 14.30 29.39 34.78
C GLU A 108 14.48 29.39 36.30
N GLU A 109 13.87 28.43 37.01
CA GLU A 109 14.05 28.25 38.45
C GLU A 109 15.51 27.92 38.80
N LEU A 110 16.14 27.02 38.02
CA LEU A 110 17.55 26.68 38.19
C LEU A 110 18.47 27.88 37.94
N GLU A 111 18.18 28.68 36.93
CA GLU A 111 18.93 29.93 36.66
C GLU A 111 18.81 30.92 37.83
N GLN A 112 17.61 31.04 38.42
CA GLN A 112 17.36 31.90 39.56
C GLN A 112 18.09 31.42 40.83
N GLU A 113 18.09 30.11 41.09
CA GLU A 113 18.83 29.50 42.20
C GLU A 113 20.34 29.75 42.06
N LEU A 114 20.91 29.55 40.87
CA LEU A 114 22.33 29.82 40.61
C LEU A 114 22.70 31.30 40.81
N LYS A 115 21.85 32.23 40.35
CA LYS A 115 22.05 33.67 40.60
C LYS A 115 22.02 34.00 42.09
N SER A 116 21.06 33.42 42.84
CA SER A 116 20.95 33.60 44.28
C SER A 116 22.22 33.14 45.03
N ILE A 117 22.78 31.98 44.65
CA ILE A 117 24.01 31.45 45.24
C ILE A 117 25.21 32.37 44.92
N SER A 118 25.30 32.86 43.67
CA SER A 118 26.34 33.80 43.25
C SER A 118 26.28 35.15 43.99
N ASP A 119 25.08 35.69 44.20
CA ASP A 119 24.88 36.98 44.90
C ASP A 119 25.16 36.87 46.40
N VAL A 120 24.86 35.73 47.03
CA VAL A 120 25.25 35.44 48.42
C VAL A 120 26.77 35.32 48.57
N GLY A 121 27.47 34.80 47.56
CA GLY A 121 28.94 34.71 47.55
C GLY A 121 29.66 36.04 47.43
N SER A 122 29.00 37.11 46.97
CA SER A 122 29.64 38.40 46.66
C SER A 122 29.37 39.54 47.66
N LYS A 123 28.48 39.35 48.65
CA LYS A 123 28.21 40.29 49.74
C LYS A 123 28.80 39.81 51.08
N THR A 124 30.12 39.58 51.09
CA THR A 124 30.88 39.55 52.35
C THR A 124 31.99 40.60 52.27
N PRO A 125 31.93 41.72 53.01
CA PRO A 125 33.09 42.58 53.20
C PRO A 125 34.02 41.88 54.20
N GLY A 126 34.96 41.10 53.66
CA GLY A 126 36.02 40.47 54.45
C GLY A 126 36.54 39.20 53.82
N GLY A 127 37.70 39.28 53.16
CA GLY A 127 38.63 38.13 53.16
C GLY A 127 39.13 37.88 54.59
N PRO A 128 40.01 36.89 54.86
CA PRO A 128 40.78 36.05 53.94
C PRO A 128 40.65 34.54 54.25
N THR A 129 41.11 33.68 53.33
CA THR A 129 42.02 32.54 53.59
C THR A 129 41.92 31.56 52.42
N LEU A 130 42.82 31.71 51.45
CA LEU A 130 43.26 30.62 50.61
C LEU A 130 43.98 29.62 51.53
N LEU A 131 43.27 28.57 51.94
CA LEU A 131 43.89 27.40 52.53
C LEU A 131 44.65 26.69 51.40
N LEU A 132 45.93 27.06 51.28
CA LEU A 132 46.96 26.34 50.56
C LEU A 132 47.00 24.90 51.07
N VAL A 133 46.30 24.00 50.38
CA VAL A 133 46.59 22.57 50.43
C VAL A 133 47.81 22.36 49.52
N GLN A 134 49.00 22.51 50.09
CA GLN A 134 50.19 21.82 49.61
C GLN A 134 50.36 20.57 50.47
N ASP A 135 50.19 19.39 49.87
CA ASP A 135 51.37 18.54 49.76
C ASP A 135 51.25 17.60 48.55
N ALA A 136 52.40 17.36 47.94
CA ALA A 136 52.54 16.81 46.61
C ALA A 136 52.66 15.27 46.62
N SER A 137 52.16 14.69 45.52
CA SER A 137 52.78 13.58 44.78
C SER A 137 52.82 12.18 45.41
N LEU A 138 52.08 11.24 44.81
CA LEU A 138 52.64 10.02 44.20
C LEU A 138 51.55 9.20 43.47
N ILE A 139 51.61 9.26 42.14
CA ILE A 139 51.47 8.15 41.18
C ILE A 139 50.71 6.90 41.67
N GLY A 140 49.57 6.61 41.03
CA GLY A 140 48.95 5.28 41.05
C GLY A 140 47.46 5.32 40.69
N ALA A 141 47.13 4.96 39.46
CA ALA A 141 45.77 4.90 38.94
C ALA A 141 44.82 4.03 39.78
N PRO A 142 43.53 4.38 39.94
CA PRO A 142 42.49 3.43 40.28
C PRO A 142 41.68 3.08 39.02
N VAL A 143 41.79 1.81 38.62
CA VAL A 143 40.86 1.14 37.70
C VAL A 143 39.49 1.08 38.38
N VAL A 144 38.50 1.80 37.86
CA VAL A 144 37.10 1.67 38.31
C VAL A 144 36.57 0.34 37.76
N SER A 145 36.60 -0.69 38.62
CA SER A 145 35.96 -1.97 38.36
C SER A 145 34.49 -1.93 38.81
N VAL A 146 33.62 -2.15 37.81
CA VAL A 146 32.32 -2.82 37.80
C VAL A 146 31.66 -3.09 39.17
N SER A 147 30.50 -2.45 39.37
CA SER A 147 29.54 -2.71 40.45
C SER A 147 28.98 -4.15 40.38
N SER A 148 29.06 -4.85 41.51
CA SER A 148 28.47 -6.18 41.73
C SER A 148 26.97 -6.08 41.99
N SER A 149 26.18 -6.78 41.17
CA SER A 149 24.74 -7.00 41.33
C SER A 149 24.47 -8.14 42.33
N PRO A 150 23.36 -8.14 43.09
CA PRO A 150 22.85 -9.34 43.75
C PRO A 150 21.77 -10.03 42.88
N ALA A 151 21.97 -11.34 42.64
CA ALA A 151 21.03 -12.30 42.04
C ALA A 151 19.81 -12.55 42.97
N ALA A 152 18.61 -13.06 42.61
CA ALA A 152 17.96 -13.76 41.48
C ALA A 152 16.44 -13.92 41.87
N PRO A 153 15.54 -14.72 41.23
CA PRO A 153 15.37 -15.15 39.84
C PRO A 153 13.88 -15.23 39.33
N LEU A 154 13.71 -15.54 38.02
CA LEU A 154 12.54 -16.08 37.30
C LEU A 154 11.24 -15.24 37.20
N VAL A 155 10.83 -14.89 35.97
CA VAL A 155 9.68 -15.49 35.23
C VAL A 155 9.66 -14.90 33.80
N ALA A 156 9.44 -15.78 32.84
CA ALA A 156 9.37 -15.53 31.40
C ALA A 156 8.25 -14.55 31.01
N VAL A 157 8.57 -13.57 30.15
CA VAL A 157 7.64 -13.03 29.15
C VAL A 157 8.43 -12.77 27.86
N LYS A 158 7.84 -13.23 26.76
CA LYS A 158 8.35 -13.35 25.40
C LYS A 158 8.05 -12.04 24.66
N GLU A 159 9.06 -11.37 24.12
CA GLU A 159 8.84 -10.35 23.09
C GLU A 159 9.80 -10.52 21.89
N PRO A 160 9.29 -10.31 20.65
CA PRO A 160 10.00 -10.63 19.42
C PRO A 160 10.99 -9.55 18.98
N SER A 161 12.20 -9.98 18.62
CA SER A 161 13.20 -9.17 17.94
C SER A 161 12.79 -8.90 16.48
N SER A 162 12.61 -7.63 16.14
CA SER A 162 12.44 -7.14 14.77
C SER A 162 13.82 -6.91 14.15
N THR A 163 14.11 -7.66 13.09
CA THR A 163 15.34 -7.52 12.28
C THR A 163 14.98 -6.86 10.95
N PRO A 164 15.68 -5.79 10.50
CA PRO A 164 15.44 -5.20 9.18
C PRO A 164 16.21 -5.95 8.07
N PRO A 165 15.72 -5.98 6.82
CA PRO A 165 16.43 -6.63 5.72
C PRO A 165 17.45 -5.67 5.07
N PRO A 166 18.63 -6.17 4.61
CA PRO A 166 19.49 -5.39 3.73
C PRO A 166 19.06 -5.54 2.26
N VAL A 167 19.10 -4.42 1.55
CA VAL A 167 18.87 -4.25 0.10
C VAL A 167 20.20 -4.32 -0.68
N SER A 168 20.08 -4.85 -1.90
CA SER A 168 20.91 -4.65 -3.10
C SER A 168 22.25 -5.38 -3.24
N ALA A 169 22.34 -6.24 -4.27
CA ALA A 169 23.45 -6.23 -5.23
C ALA A 169 23.09 -7.06 -6.48
N VAL A 170 22.99 -6.37 -7.62
CA VAL A 170 23.04 -6.94 -8.97
C VAL A 170 24.47 -7.45 -9.24
N SER A 171 24.62 -8.61 -9.89
CA SER A 171 25.88 -9.00 -10.51
C SER A 171 25.63 -9.91 -11.71
N SER A 172 25.99 -9.39 -12.89
CA SER A 172 26.06 -10.12 -14.15
C SER A 172 27.46 -10.72 -14.35
N THR A 173 27.56 -11.87 -15.01
CA THR A 173 28.37 -12.11 -16.26
C THR A 173 29.07 -13.49 -16.32
N ALA A 174 28.69 -14.26 -17.36
CA ALA A 174 29.42 -15.22 -18.23
C ALA A 174 30.06 -16.51 -17.63
N ALA A 175 30.21 -17.65 -18.31
CA ALA A 175 30.36 -17.97 -19.76
C ALA A 175 30.15 -19.52 -20.02
N PRO A 176 30.58 -20.17 -21.13
CA PRO A 176 29.71 -20.68 -22.23
C PRO A 176 29.91 -22.18 -22.61
N VAL A 177 29.04 -22.81 -23.42
CA VAL A 177 29.43 -23.96 -24.31
C VAL A 177 28.54 -24.07 -25.57
N ALA A 178 29.21 -23.97 -26.73
CA ALA A 178 29.05 -24.61 -28.07
C ALA A 178 27.65 -24.72 -28.73
N VAL A 179 27.40 -23.99 -29.83
CA VAL A 179 27.71 -24.27 -31.27
C VAL A 179 26.71 -25.22 -31.94
N SER A 180 25.84 -24.64 -32.79
CA SER A 180 25.60 -25.06 -34.18
C SER A 180 24.87 -23.92 -34.92
N ASP A 181 25.39 -23.57 -36.09
CA ASP A 181 25.03 -22.48 -37.01
C ASP A 181 24.88 -23.10 -38.42
N PRO A 182 24.46 -22.41 -39.51
CA PRO A 182 23.36 -21.46 -39.74
C PRO A 182 22.45 -21.88 -40.93
N ALA A 183 21.37 -21.12 -41.18
CA ALA A 183 20.96 -20.78 -42.56
C ALA A 183 20.31 -19.37 -42.62
N PRO A 184 20.68 -18.50 -43.58
CA PRO A 184 20.23 -17.11 -43.62
C PRO A 184 19.02 -16.93 -44.54
N VAL A 185 18.04 -16.13 -44.12
CA VAL A 185 17.14 -15.43 -45.06
C VAL A 185 17.27 -13.94 -44.81
N VAL A 186 17.85 -13.30 -45.81
CA VAL A 186 18.02 -11.87 -45.97
C VAL A 186 16.65 -11.23 -46.13
N SER A 187 16.32 -10.22 -45.32
CA SER A 187 15.47 -9.14 -45.82
C SER A 187 15.81 -7.83 -45.12
N ALA A 188 16.31 -6.92 -45.94
CA ALA A 188 16.71 -5.57 -45.62
C ALA A 188 15.52 -4.66 -45.29
N GLY A 189 15.78 -3.61 -44.51
CA GLY A 189 15.02 -2.36 -44.60
C GLY A 189 14.51 -1.79 -43.27
N GLY A 190 15.33 -0.94 -42.66
CA GLY A 190 14.82 0.25 -41.96
C GLY A 190 15.67 1.46 -42.38
N PRO A 191 15.36 2.70 -41.95
CA PRO A 191 14.08 3.34 -41.63
C PRO A 191 13.95 4.69 -42.42
N PRO A 192 13.07 5.66 -42.08
CA PRO A 192 13.41 6.56 -40.97
C PRO A 192 12.24 7.04 -40.08
N ARG A 193 12.64 7.31 -38.84
CA ARG A 193 12.12 8.29 -37.88
C ARG A 193 11.56 9.55 -38.54
N SER A 194 10.35 9.96 -38.14
CA SER A 194 9.94 11.37 -38.13
C SER A 194 9.54 11.77 -36.71
N THR A 195 10.38 12.62 -36.14
CA THR A 195 10.15 13.42 -34.95
C THR A 195 9.25 14.61 -35.33
N VAL A 196 8.08 14.76 -34.72
CA VAL A 196 7.38 16.05 -34.62
C VAL A 196 6.84 16.18 -33.21
N GLY A 197 7.30 17.22 -32.53
CA GLY A 197 6.84 17.59 -31.20
C GLY A 197 5.68 18.57 -31.23
N GLY A 198 5.17 18.84 -30.02
CA GLY A 198 4.50 20.09 -29.69
C GLY A 198 2.98 20.01 -29.68
N GLY A 199 2.40 20.34 -28.51
CA GLY A 199 1.05 20.90 -28.45
C GLY A 199 0.07 20.12 -27.59
N GLN A 200 0.24 20.20 -26.27
CA GLN A 200 -0.89 20.12 -25.34
C GLN A 200 -1.72 21.40 -25.50
N PRO A 201 -3.05 21.31 -25.58
CA PRO A 201 -3.86 22.26 -24.81
C PRO A 201 -4.92 21.56 -23.98
N SER A 202 -4.89 21.94 -22.72
CA SER A 202 -5.95 21.87 -21.71
C SER A 202 -7.31 22.40 -22.22
N GLY A 203 -8.38 21.65 -21.95
CA GLY A 203 -9.76 22.15 -21.99
C GLY A 203 -10.79 21.03 -21.75
N PRO A 204 -11.75 21.18 -20.81
CA PRO A 204 -12.73 20.14 -20.52
C PRO A 204 -13.82 20.08 -21.62
N PRO A 205 -14.42 18.91 -21.91
CA PRO A 205 -15.51 18.82 -22.87
C PRO A 205 -16.81 19.39 -22.28
N ALA A 206 -17.45 20.29 -23.03
CA ALA A 206 -18.78 20.80 -22.76
C ALA A 206 -19.87 19.73 -23.03
N PRO A 207 -21.03 19.79 -22.36
CA PRO A 207 -22.06 18.77 -22.44
C PRO A 207 -22.87 18.85 -23.74
N CYS A 208 -23.01 17.70 -24.42
CA CYS A 208 -23.90 17.55 -25.58
C CYS A 208 -25.37 17.55 -25.13
N THR A 209 -26.12 18.58 -25.52
CA THR A 209 -27.58 18.56 -25.56
C THR A 209 -28.04 18.14 -26.95
N THR A 210 -28.73 17.01 -27.06
CA THR A 210 -29.53 16.69 -28.25
C THR A 210 -30.77 15.94 -27.79
N TYR A 211 -31.83 16.69 -27.50
CA TYR A 211 -33.21 16.22 -27.63
C TYR A 211 -33.65 16.64 -29.02
N ASP A 212 -33.66 15.72 -29.97
CA ASP A 212 -34.43 15.82 -31.20
C ASP A 212 -34.51 14.42 -31.83
N CYS A 213 -35.63 13.74 -31.58
CA CYS A 213 -36.23 12.72 -32.44
C CYS A 213 -37.70 12.58 -32.00
N LEU A 214 -38.56 13.34 -32.69
CA LEU A 214 -39.97 13.01 -32.93
C LEU A 214 -40.05 12.21 -34.22
#